data_AF-A0A9W9YX59-F1
#
_entry.id   AF-A0A9W9YX59-F1
#
_cell.length_a   1.000
_cell.length_b   1.000
_cell.length_c   1.000
_cell.angle_alpha   90.00
_cell.angle_beta   90.00
_cell.angle_gamma   90.00
#
_symmetry.space_group_name_H-M   'P 1'
#
loop_
_entity.id
_entity.type
_entity.pdbx_description
1 polymer ?
#
loop_
_entity_poly.entity_id
_entity_poly.type
_entity_poly.pdbx_seq_one_letter_code
_entity_poly.pdbx_strand_id
1 'polypeptide(L)'
;MITRVVIATFFIWSSFLKGYDNTCLSSSCLNGGTCVTSGSGQHSCHCAVGYTGGSCSVNINECAAYPCRNNGTCIDKVLGVLTNSLS
;
A
#
# COMPACT_ATOMS: atom_id res chain seq x y z
N MET A 1 48.81 -17.98 -3.15
CA MET A 1 48.13 -16.96 -3.99
C MET A 1 46.83 -17.48 -4.63
N ILE A 2 46.04 -18.29 -3.92
CA ILE A 2 44.66 -18.67 -4.34
C ILE A 2 43.76 -18.69 -3.08
N THR A 3 43.88 -17.67 -2.24
CA THR A 3 43.11 -17.51 -0.99
C THR A 3 42.48 -16.11 -0.86
N ARG A 4 42.43 -15.33 -1.96
CA ARG A 4 41.85 -13.97 -1.99
C ARG A 4 40.97 -13.67 -3.20
N VAL A 5 40.43 -14.69 -3.87
CA VAL A 5 39.50 -14.47 -5.02
C VAL A 5 38.15 -15.15 -4.82
N VAL A 6 38.06 -16.20 -3.98
CA VAL A 6 36.79 -16.95 -3.79
C VAL A 6 35.99 -16.54 -2.55
N ILE A 7 36.50 -15.61 -1.73
CA ILE A 7 35.79 -15.09 -0.55
C ILE A 7 35.28 -13.67 -0.81
N ALA A 8 35.91 -12.93 -1.73
CA ALA A 8 35.39 -11.66 -2.22
C ALA A 8 34.06 -11.85 -2.97
N THR A 9 33.85 -12.96 -3.66
CA THR A 9 32.56 -13.25 -4.31
C THR A 9 31.48 -13.78 -3.35
N PHE A 10 31.78 -13.97 -2.06
CA PHE A 10 30.76 -14.27 -1.04
C PHE A 10 30.40 -13.04 -0.18
N PHE A 11 31.34 -12.13 0.09
CA PHE A 11 31.03 -10.83 0.72
C PHE A 11 30.50 -9.77 -0.25
N ILE A 12 30.84 -9.90 -1.54
CA ILE A 12 30.28 -9.09 -2.63
C ILE A 12 29.11 -9.84 -3.29
N TRP A 13 28.46 -10.77 -2.58
CA TRP A 13 27.18 -11.37 -2.99
C TRP A 13 26.10 -11.23 -1.92
N SER A 14 26.47 -11.20 -0.64
CA SER A 14 25.55 -10.80 0.45
C SER A 14 25.04 -9.36 0.32
N SER A 15 25.77 -8.50 -0.42
CA SER A 15 25.36 -7.14 -0.76
C SER A 15 24.71 -7.03 -2.14
N PHE A 16 24.73 -8.08 -2.96
CA PHE A 16 24.11 -8.11 -4.30
C PHE A 16 22.77 -8.88 -4.33
N LEU A 17 22.39 -9.57 -3.25
CA LEU A 17 21.04 -10.15 -3.06
C LEU A 17 20.25 -9.52 -1.90
N LYS A 18 20.68 -8.38 -1.35
CA LYS A 18 19.81 -7.51 -0.56
C LYS A 18 19.50 -6.26 -1.39
N GLY A 19 18.53 -6.38 -2.30
CA GLY A 19 17.96 -5.23 -3.00
C GLY A 19 18.10 -5.27 -4.51
N TYR A 20 17.50 -6.27 -5.17
CA TYR A 20 16.83 -5.99 -6.43
C TYR A 20 15.41 -5.55 -6.05
N ASP A 21 15.29 -4.29 -5.63
CA ASP A 21 14.04 -3.70 -5.15
C ASP A 21 13.12 -3.46 -6.33
N ASN A 22 12.16 -4.37 -6.53
CA ASN A 22 11.08 -4.16 -7.48
C ASN A 22 9.93 -3.38 -6.85
N THR A 23 10.20 -2.43 -5.95
CA THR A 23 9.35 -1.30 -5.58
C THR A 23 8.03 -1.67 -4.87
N CYS A 24 7.58 -2.91 -5.00
CA CYS A 24 6.38 -3.51 -4.46
C CYS A 24 6.80 -4.71 -3.64
N LEU A 25 7.57 -4.47 -2.57
CA LEU A 25 7.75 -5.49 -1.54
C LEU A 25 6.36 -5.89 -1.04
N SER A 26 6.18 -7.19 -0.75
CA SER A 26 4.91 -7.90 -0.53
C SER A 26 3.98 -7.36 0.58
N SER A 27 4.25 -6.17 1.14
CA SER A 27 3.46 -5.50 2.17
C SER A 27 3.44 -3.97 2.06
N SER A 28 3.82 -3.39 0.91
CA SER A 28 3.91 -1.92 0.76
C SER A 28 2.55 -1.22 0.75
N CYS A 29 1.52 -1.92 0.27
CA CYS A 29 0.15 -1.43 0.25
C CYS A 29 -0.71 -2.24 1.24
N LEU A 30 -1.32 -1.56 2.20
CA LEU A 30 -2.17 -2.16 3.23
C LEU A 30 -3.64 -2.24 2.77
N ASN A 31 -4.46 -2.93 3.56
CA ASN A 31 -5.91 -2.95 3.43
C ASN A 31 -6.43 -3.35 2.02
N GLY A 32 -5.74 -4.29 1.36
CA GLY A 32 -6.12 -4.75 0.03
C GLY A 32 -5.73 -3.79 -1.10
N GLY A 33 -4.87 -2.81 -0.84
CA GLY A 33 -4.29 -1.97 -1.89
C GLY A 33 -3.38 -2.76 -2.84
N THR A 34 -3.40 -2.40 -4.11
CA THR A 34 -2.57 -3.01 -5.17
C THR A 34 -1.35 -2.16 -5.41
N CYS A 35 -0.16 -2.75 -5.30
CA CYS A 35 1.08 -2.04 -5.63
C CYS A 35 1.32 -2.03 -7.13
N VAL A 36 1.63 -0.87 -7.69
CA VAL A 36 1.96 -0.68 -9.10
C VAL A 36 3.32 0.00 -9.23
N THR A 37 4.12 -0.44 -10.20
CA THR A 37 5.42 0.17 -10.50
C THR A 37 5.32 0.93 -11.82
N SER A 38 5.74 2.19 -11.83
CA SER A 38 5.84 3.03 -13.04
C SER A 38 7.11 2.71 -13.83
N GLY A 39 7.12 2.99 -15.13
CA GLY A 39 8.26 2.71 -16.02
C GLY A 39 9.58 3.38 -15.63
N SER A 40 9.55 4.35 -14.71
CA SER A 40 10.72 5.02 -14.11
C SER A 40 11.27 4.32 -12.85
N GLY A 41 10.69 3.20 -12.42
CA GLY A 41 11.10 2.49 -11.20
C GLY A 41 10.54 3.10 -9.90
N GLN A 42 9.49 3.93 -9.98
CA GLN A 42 8.74 4.39 -8.81
C GLN A 42 7.58 3.45 -8.49
N HIS A 43 7.32 3.19 -7.21
CA HIS A 43 6.10 2.52 -6.77
C HIS A 43 5.02 3.52 -6.38
N SER A 44 3.78 3.11 -6.59
CA SER A 44 2.62 3.72 -5.96
C SER A 44 1.61 2.64 -5.57
N CYS A 45 0.80 2.95 -4.55
CA CYS A 45 -0.29 2.10 -4.13
C CYS A 45 -1.60 2.59 -4.73
N HIS A 46 -2.33 1.68 -5.37
CA HIS A 46 -3.73 1.88 -5.71
C HIS A 46 -4.60 1.32 -4.58
N CYS A 47 -5.23 2.21 -3.81
CA CYS A 47 -5.97 1.82 -2.62
C CYS A 47 -7.34 1.24 -2.96
N ALA A 48 -7.76 0.25 -2.16
CA ALA A 48 -9.14 -0.22 -2.16
C ALA A 48 -10.08 0.92 -1.73
N VAL A 49 -11.36 0.80 -2.11
CA VAL A 49 -12.42 1.74 -1.71
C VAL A 49 -12.44 1.88 -0.19
N GLY A 50 -12.53 3.11 0.31
CA GLY A 50 -12.53 3.41 1.75
C GLY A 50 -11.14 3.63 2.36
N TYR A 51 -10.06 3.59 1.57
CA TYR A 51 -8.69 3.85 2.05
C TYR A 51 -7.91 4.87 1.21
N THR A 52 -6.97 5.54 1.85
CA THR A 52 -6.10 6.57 1.28
C THR A 52 -4.71 6.58 1.92
N GLY A 53 -3.85 7.49 1.45
CA GLY A 53 -2.44 7.61 1.84
C GLY A 53 -1.49 6.79 0.97
N GLY A 54 -0.19 7.05 1.08
CA GLY A 54 0.83 6.43 0.22
C GLY A 54 0.92 4.90 0.31
N SER A 55 0.49 4.33 1.44
CA SER A 55 0.46 2.88 1.70
C SER A 55 -0.97 2.35 1.94
N CYS A 56 -2.02 3.13 1.67
CA CYS A 56 -3.41 2.75 1.93
C CYS A 56 -3.71 2.43 3.40
N SER A 57 -2.95 3.02 4.33
CA SER A 57 -3.10 2.79 5.78
C SER A 57 -4.21 3.61 6.41
N VAL A 58 -4.69 4.65 5.74
CA VAL A 58 -5.65 5.61 6.30
C VAL A 58 -7.04 5.26 5.80
N ASN A 59 -7.97 4.98 6.69
CA ASN A 59 -9.38 4.84 6.33
C ASN A 59 -9.98 6.23 6.03
N ILE A 60 -10.77 6.32 4.97
CA ILE A 60 -11.47 7.54 4.59
C ILE A 60 -12.71 7.62 5.46
N ASN A 61 -12.87 8.73 6.19
CA ASN A 61 -14.13 9.02 6.88
C ASN A 61 -15.10 9.66 5.88
N GLU A 62 -15.93 8.84 5.22
CA GLU A 62 -16.88 9.36 4.24
C GLU A 62 -17.98 10.20 4.88
N CYS A 63 -18.23 10.08 6.19
CA CYS A 63 -19.20 10.93 6.89
C CYS A 63 -18.73 12.38 7.04
N ALA A 64 -17.42 12.59 7.20
CA ALA A 64 -16.84 13.92 7.24
C ALA A 64 -16.71 14.53 5.84
N ALA A 65 -16.34 13.71 4.84
CA ALA A 65 -16.18 14.17 3.47
C ALA A 65 -17.52 14.37 2.72
N TYR A 66 -18.47 13.45 2.93
CA TYR A 66 -19.76 13.37 2.25
C TYR A 66 -20.89 13.10 3.27
N PRO A 67 -21.23 14.09 4.12
CA PRO A 67 -22.24 13.90 5.16
C PRO A 67 -23.59 13.52 4.56
N CYS A 68 -24.26 12.55 5.18
CA CYS A 68 -25.60 12.14 4.80
C CYS A 68 -26.58 13.33 4.92
N ARG A 69 -27.43 13.49 3.90
CA ARG A 69 -28.48 14.53 3.86
C ARG A 69 -29.79 13.95 4.39
N ASN A 70 -30.79 14.82 4.59
CA ASN A 70 -32.16 14.43 4.97
C ASN A 70 -32.26 13.67 6.30
N ASN A 71 -31.53 14.12 7.33
CA ASN A 71 -31.56 13.54 8.68
C ASN A 71 -31.09 12.07 8.77
N GLY A 72 -30.40 11.56 7.75
CA GLY A 72 -29.82 10.23 7.78
C GLY A 72 -28.65 10.13 8.76
N THR A 73 -28.58 9.04 9.53
CA THR A 73 -27.41 8.73 10.36
C THR A 73 -26.29 8.21 9.47
N CYS A 74 -25.16 8.89 9.49
CA CYS A 74 -23.97 8.43 8.78
C CYS A 74 -23.15 7.47 9.66
N ILE A 75 -22.78 6.32 9.09
CA ILE A 75 -21.92 5.33 9.74
C ILE A 75 -20.74 5.09 8.80
N ASP A 76 -19.55 5.48 9.26
CA ASP A 76 -18.27 5.24 8.60
C ASP A 76 -17.98 3.72 8.55
N LYS A 77 -17.61 3.22 7.37
CA LYS A 77 -17.22 1.82 7.16
C LYS A 77 -16.12 1.71 6.12
N VAL A 78 -15.28 0.70 6.33
CA VAL A 78 -14.12 0.31 5.53
C VAL A 78 -14.37 0.12 4.00
N LEU A 79 -15.61 -0.03 3.54
CA LEU A 79 -15.98 -0.21 2.12
C LEU A 79 -16.93 0.89 1.60
N GLY A 80 -17.06 2.00 2.34
CA GLY A 80 -17.98 3.11 2.06
C GLY A 80 -19.18 3.19 3.01
N VAL A 81 -19.98 4.25 2.87
CA VAL A 81 -21.14 4.52 3.75
C VAL A 81 -22.31 3.55 3.53
N LEU A 82 -22.87 3.05 4.64
CA LEU A 82 -24.26 2.57 4.66
C LEU A 82 -25.14 3.71 5.17
N THR A 83 -26.01 4.26 4.33
CA THR A 83 -27.17 4.98 4.83
C THR A 83 -28.12 3.93 5.41
N ASN A 84 -28.43 3.99 6.70
CA ASN A 84 -29.67 3.38 7.18
C ASN A 84 -30.84 4.20 6.62
N SER A 85 -31.10 4.09 5.32
CA SER A 85 -32.46 4.27 4.83
C SER A 85 -33.19 3.03 5.32
N LEU A 86 -33.80 3.16 6.50
CA LEU A 86 -34.98 2.37 6.82
C LEU A 86 -35.94 2.58 5.65
N SER A 87 -35.97 1.61 4.73
CA SER A 87 -37.06 1.42 3.79
C SER A 87 -38.33 1.12 4.57
#